data_AF-A0AAE3QL30-F1
#
_entry.id   AF-A0AAE3QL30-F1
#
_cell.length_a   1.000
_cell.length_b   1.000
_cell.length_c   1.000
_cell.angle_alpha   90.00
_cell.angle_beta   90.00
_cell.angle_gamma   90.00
#
_symmetry.space_group_name_H-M   'P 1'
#
loop_
_entity.id
_entity.type
_entity.pdbx_description
1 polymer ?
#
loop_
_entity_poly.entity_id
_entity_poly.type
_entity_poly.pdbx_seq_one_letter_code
_entity_poly.pdbx_strand_id
1 'polypeptide(L)'
;MHIPEAKCKCFIPPFYFKDYTETYLGQDTTQGRYADVTLCTCIHCGTKWLHYLVEYEAFSQSGRWYRGIITDKELPQIDPENAVVYLENLEWYIYGGSWFSSTGQYGKGKMQVDM
;
A
#
# COMPACT_ATOMS: atom_id res chain seq x y z
N MET A 1 -14.77 -2.73 -16.76
CA MET A 1 -14.43 -3.05 -15.36
C MET A 1 -15.56 -2.49 -14.50
N HIS A 2 -16.43 -3.35 -13.97
CA HIS A 2 -17.60 -2.91 -13.20
C HIS A 2 -17.19 -2.83 -11.72
N ILE A 3 -17.17 -1.64 -11.15
CA ILE A 3 -16.93 -1.41 -9.72
C ILE A 3 -18.31 -1.21 -9.09
N PRO A 4 -18.79 -2.09 -8.18
CA PRO A 4 -20.10 -1.93 -7.54
C PRO A 4 -20.19 -0.61 -6.77
N GLU A 5 -21.32 0.10 -6.91
CA GLU A 5 -21.63 1.43 -6.37
C GLU A 5 -21.78 1.52 -4.83
N ALA A 6 -21.09 0.69 -4.05
CA ALA A 6 -21.05 0.83 -2.59
C ALA A 6 -19.69 0.43 -1.98
N LYS A 7 -18.59 0.74 -2.64
CA LYS A 7 -17.27 0.59 -2.01
C LYS A 7 -17.05 1.73 -1.02
N CYS A 8 -16.71 1.38 0.23
CA CYS A 8 -16.31 2.33 1.27
C CYS A 8 -15.28 3.33 0.73
N LYS A 9 -15.24 4.55 1.27
CA LYS A 9 -14.27 5.59 0.89
C LYS A 9 -12.81 5.11 0.94
N CYS A 10 -12.47 4.08 1.71
CA CYS A 10 -11.13 3.51 1.73
C CYS A 10 -10.69 2.83 0.41
N PHE A 11 -11.59 2.67 -0.56
CA PHE A 11 -11.30 2.19 -1.91
C PHE A 11 -11.15 3.34 -2.92
N ILE A 12 -11.38 4.58 -2.51
CA ILE A 12 -11.44 5.74 -3.40
C ILE A 12 -10.37 6.74 -2.95
N PRO A 13 -9.23 6.83 -3.66
CA PRO A 13 -8.25 7.87 -3.40
C PRO A 13 -8.82 9.27 -3.72
N PRO A 14 -8.32 10.35 -3.08
CA PRO A 14 -7.21 10.36 -2.13
C PRO A 14 -7.59 9.81 -0.75
N PHE A 15 -6.64 9.12 -0.10
CA PHE A 15 -6.82 8.60 1.25
C PHE A 15 -6.52 9.66 2.30
N TYR A 16 -7.33 9.69 3.36
CA TYR A 16 -7.11 10.58 4.49
C TYR A 16 -6.75 9.77 5.74
N PHE A 17 -5.65 10.12 6.40
CA PHE A 17 -5.06 9.33 7.48
C PHE A 17 -6.04 9.07 8.65
N LYS A 18 -6.98 9.99 8.92
CA LYS A 18 -7.99 9.82 9.99
C LYS A 18 -9.05 8.77 9.69
N ASP A 19 -9.11 8.24 8.47
CA ASP A 19 -10.03 7.15 8.12
C ASP A 19 -9.50 5.76 8.50
N TYR A 20 -8.32 5.68 9.13
CA TYR A 20 -7.63 4.43 9.45
C TYR A 20 -7.07 4.41 10.87
N THR A 21 -7.05 3.23 11.47
CA THR A 21 -6.08 2.89 12.53
C THR A 21 -4.86 2.24 11.89
N GLU A 22 -3.67 2.50 12.43
CA GLU A 22 -2.42 2.05 11.84
C GLU A 22 -1.62 1.22 12.83
N THR A 23 -0.97 0.17 12.32
CA THR A 23 -0.02 -0.66 13.07
C THR A 23 1.21 -0.84 12.21
N TYR A 24 2.33 -0.28 12.65
CA TYR A 24 3.61 -0.43 11.96
C TYR A 24 4.10 -1.88 12.07
N LEU A 25 4.43 -2.48 10.93
CA LEU A 25 4.90 -3.87 10.84
C LEU A 25 6.42 -3.96 10.71
N GLY A 26 7.09 -2.88 10.32
CA GLY A 26 8.54 -2.82 10.17
C GLY A 26 8.95 -2.17 8.85
N GLN A 27 10.24 -2.32 8.53
CA GLN A 27 10.85 -1.71 7.36
C GLN A 27 11.43 -2.78 6.43
N ASP A 28 11.08 -2.73 5.14
CA ASP A 28 11.70 -3.54 4.10
C ASP A 28 13.06 -2.95 3.73
N THR A 29 14.13 -3.60 4.15
CA THR A 29 15.51 -3.19 3.84
C THR A 29 16.07 -3.87 2.59
N THR A 30 15.28 -4.73 1.94
CA THR A 30 15.68 -5.45 0.73
C THR A 30 16.09 -4.46 -0.35
N GLN A 31 17.20 -4.73 -1.04
CA GLN A 31 17.73 -3.86 -2.11
C GLN A 31 17.92 -2.39 -1.70
N GLY A 32 18.09 -2.10 -0.41
CA GLY A 32 18.28 -0.73 0.09
C GLY A 32 17.06 0.16 -0.03
N ARG A 33 15.84 -0.42 -0.07
CA ARG A 33 14.58 0.33 -0.15
C ARG A 33 14.29 1.14 1.10
N TYR A 34 14.51 0.55 2.27
CA TYR A 34 14.13 1.12 3.57
C TYR A 34 12.66 1.57 3.61
N ALA A 35 11.77 0.75 3.03
CA ALA A 35 10.36 1.09 2.88
C ALA A 35 9.55 0.75 4.13
N ASP A 36 8.68 1.64 4.57
CA ASP A 36 7.80 1.39 5.70
C ASP A 36 6.63 0.50 5.31
N VAL A 37 6.38 -0.53 6.13
CA VAL A 37 5.25 -1.44 5.98
C VAL A 37 4.30 -1.25 7.15
N THR A 38 3.07 -0.86 6.84
CA THR A 38 2.05 -0.51 7.84
C THR A 38 0.74 -1.23 7.52
N LEU A 39 0.11 -1.82 8.54
CA LEU A 39 -1.26 -2.29 8.45
C LEU A 39 -2.22 -1.12 8.74
N CYS A 40 -3.02 -0.72 7.76
CA CYS A 40 -4.07 0.28 7.91
C CYS A 40 -5.44 -0.41 7.97
N THR A 41 -6.18 -0.29 9.07
CA THR A 41 -7.56 -0.78 9.18
C THR A 41 -8.53 0.38 9.03
N CYS A 42 -9.42 0.33 8.05
CA CYS A 42 -10.40 1.41 7.85
C CYS A 42 -11.41 1.45 9.00
N ILE A 43 -11.60 2.62 9.60
CA ILE A 43 -12.54 2.79 10.73
C ILE A 43 -14.01 2.72 10.31
N HIS A 44 -14.31 2.89 9.02
CA HIS A 44 -15.67 2.94 8.49
C HIS A 44 -16.21 1.55 8.11
N CYS A 45 -15.36 0.66 7.62
CA CYS A 45 -15.77 -0.66 7.12
C CYS A 45 -14.90 -1.84 7.62
N GLY A 46 -13.86 -1.59 8.41
CA GLY A 46 -12.97 -2.62 8.94
C GLY A 46 -12.04 -3.27 7.90
N THR A 47 -12.07 -2.85 6.63
CA THR A 47 -11.16 -3.39 5.61
C THR A 47 -9.71 -3.10 5.99
N LYS A 48 -8.89 -4.14 5.97
CA LYS A 48 -7.45 -4.07 6.26
C LYS A 48 -6.67 -3.90 4.96
N TRP A 49 -5.75 -2.96 5.00
CA TRP A 49 -4.89 -2.59 3.89
C TRP A 49 -3.44 -2.73 4.33
N LEU A 50 -2.66 -3.52 3.59
CA LEU A 50 -1.21 -3.49 3.69
C LEU A 50 -0.72 -2.26 2.91
N HIS A 51 -0.11 -1.32 3.62
CA HIS A 51 0.45 -0.09 3.07
C HIS A 51 1.96 -0.21 3.02
N TYR A 52 2.53 -0.06 1.83
CA TYR A 52 3.97 -0.08 1.56
C TYR A 52 4.38 1.29 1.04
N LEU A 53 5.28 1.99 1.73
CA LEU A 53 5.73 3.34 1.38
C LEU A 53 7.25 3.36 1.28
N VAL A 54 7.77 3.76 0.13
CA VAL A 54 9.21 3.99 -0.10
C VAL A 54 9.45 5.42 -0.53
N GLU A 55 10.40 6.08 0.13
CA GLU A 55 10.89 7.41 -0.22
C GLU A 55 12.42 7.37 -0.18
N TYR A 56 13.06 7.92 -1.21
CA TYR A 56 14.52 8.05 -1.24
C TYR A 56 14.90 9.50 -0.98
N GLU A 57 15.42 9.79 0.20
CA GLU A 57 15.71 11.16 0.67
C GLU A 57 16.65 11.94 -0.26
N ALA A 58 17.55 11.25 -0.96
CA ALA A 58 18.49 11.85 -1.90
C ALA A 58 17.83 12.40 -3.18
N PHE A 59 16.55 12.08 -3.43
CA PHE A 59 15.86 12.41 -4.68
C PHE A 59 14.53 13.10 -4.41
N SER A 60 14.31 14.24 -5.09
CA SER A 60 13.00 14.89 -5.12
C SER A 60 11.98 14.01 -5.85
N GLN A 61 10.73 14.02 -5.40
CA GLN A 61 9.62 13.28 -6.02
C GLN A 61 9.85 11.76 -6.09
N SER A 62 10.53 11.19 -5.09
CA SER A 62 10.83 9.75 -5.01
C SER A 62 9.75 8.94 -4.29
N GLY A 63 8.73 9.59 -3.73
CA GLY A 63 7.71 8.91 -2.93
C GLY A 63 6.85 7.99 -3.78
N ARG A 64 6.84 6.71 -3.40
CA ARG A 64 6.02 5.65 -4.02
C ARG A 64 5.31 4.92 -2.91
N TRP A 65 4.00 4.80 -3.01
CA TRP A 65 3.23 4.00 -2.08
C TRP A 65 2.26 3.08 -2.80
N TYR A 66 1.97 1.96 -2.13
CA TYR A 66 1.08 0.91 -2.60
C TYR A 66 0.18 0.46 -1.44
N ARG A 67 -1.08 0.15 -1.75
CA ARG A 67 -2.08 -0.37 -0.83
C ARG A 67 -2.78 -1.57 -1.45
N GLY A 68 -2.68 -2.71 -0.78
CA GLY A 68 -3.41 -3.94 -1.13
C GLY A 68 -4.29 -4.40 0.01
N ILE A 69 -5.41 -5.04 -0.30
CA ILE A 69 -6.26 -5.66 0.73
C ILE A 69 -5.53 -6.86 1.31
N ILE A 70 -5.63 -7.02 2.63
CA ILE A 70 -5.12 -8.19 3.33
C ILE A 70 -6.17 -8.78 4.27
N THR A 71 -6.23 -10.10 4.38
CA THR A 71 -7.16 -10.79 5.29
C THR A 71 -6.48 -11.17 6.61
N ASP A 72 -7.29 -11.44 7.64
CA ASP A 72 -6.79 -11.91 8.95
C ASP A 72 -6.02 -13.23 8.87
N LYS A 73 -6.28 -14.06 7.84
CA LYS A 73 -5.58 -15.33 7.63
C LYS A 73 -4.20 -15.12 7.02
N GLU A 74 -4.05 -14.09 6.18
CA GLU A 74 -2.79 -13.78 5.48
C GLU A 74 -1.88 -12.90 6.32
N LEU A 75 -2.44 -12.03 7.17
CA LEU A 75 -1.68 -11.09 8.00
C LEU A 75 -0.53 -11.73 8.81
N PRO A 76 -0.69 -12.91 9.46
CA PRO A 76 0.42 -13.54 10.19
C PRO A 76 1.56 -14.03 9.30
N GLN A 77 1.37 -14.08 7.97
CA GLN A 77 2.38 -14.50 6.99
C GLN A 77 3.14 -13.30 6.41
N ILE A 78 2.77 -12.06 6.76
CA ILE A 78 3.44 -10.86 6.26
C ILE A 78 4.53 -10.43 7.20
N ASP A 79 5.71 -10.24 6.61
CA ASP A 79 6.83 -9.49 7.15
C ASP A 79 7.17 -8.34 6.19
N PRO A 80 7.97 -7.35 6.62
CA PRO A 80 8.30 -6.23 5.76
C PRO A 80 8.95 -6.66 4.43
N GLU A 81 9.86 -7.62 4.46
CA GLU A 81 10.64 -8.08 3.30
C GLU A 81 9.77 -8.79 2.23
N ASN A 82 8.69 -9.45 2.63
CA ASN A 82 7.79 -10.17 1.73
C ASN A 82 6.60 -9.34 1.23
N ALA A 83 6.38 -8.13 1.77
CA ALA A 83 5.23 -7.28 1.48
C ALA A 83 5.09 -6.97 -0.03
N VAL A 84 6.20 -6.72 -0.73
CA VAL A 84 6.20 -6.48 -2.19
C VAL A 84 5.70 -7.71 -2.93
N VAL A 85 6.21 -8.90 -2.60
CA VAL A 85 5.80 -10.15 -3.24
C VAL A 85 4.32 -10.40 -3.01
N TYR A 86 3.81 -10.15 -1.79
CA TYR A 86 2.39 -10.27 -1.51
C TYR A 86 1.56 -9.32 -2.38
N LEU A 87 1.89 -8.03 -2.40
CA LEU A 87 1.15 -7.01 -3.16
C LEU A 87 1.16 -7.26 -4.68
N GLU A 88 2.29 -7.70 -5.23
CA GLU A 88 2.41 -8.04 -6.66
C GLU A 88 1.53 -9.23 -7.08
N ASN A 89 1.21 -10.14 -6.14
CA ASN A 89 0.36 -11.32 -6.39
C ASN A 89 -1.14 -11.05 -6.20
N LEU A 90 -1.53 -9.87 -5.72
CA LEU A 90 -2.94 -9.49 -5.65
C LEU A 90 -3.52 -9.27 -7.06
N GLU A 91 -4.83 -9.52 -7.20
CA GLU A 91 -5.55 -9.22 -8.46
C GLU A 91 -5.40 -7.75 -8.87
N TRP A 92 -5.40 -6.86 -7.86
CA TRP A 92 -5.16 -5.43 -7.99
C TRP A 92 -4.68 -4.83 -6.67
N TYR A 93 -4.04 -3.67 -6.76
CA TYR A 93 -3.69 -2.79 -5.65
C TYR A 93 -3.98 -1.33 -6.05
N ILE A 94 -3.88 -0.42 -5.09
CA ILE A 94 -3.91 1.03 -5.35
C ILE A 94 -2.51 1.58 -5.12
N TYR A 95 -2.00 2.38 -6.04
CA TYR A 95 -0.66 2.97 -5.94
C TYR A 95 -0.69 4.47 -6.23
N GLY A 96 0.30 5.19 -5.72
CA GLY A 96 0.46 6.61 -5.94
C GLY A 96 1.72 7.15 -5.30
N GLY A 97 1.78 8.47 -5.17
CA GLY A 97 2.95 9.19 -4.67
C GLY A 97 3.50 10.15 -5.70
N SER A 98 4.50 10.92 -5.27
CA SER A 98 5.11 11.98 -6.08
C SER A 98 5.80 11.41 -7.32
N TRP A 99 6.40 10.23 -7.24
CA TRP A 99 7.01 9.53 -8.39
C TRP A 99 6.01 9.30 -9.52
N PHE A 100 4.77 8.95 -9.18
CA PHE A 100 3.71 8.68 -10.14
C PHE A 100 2.88 9.92 -10.49
N SER A 101 3.16 11.08 -9.88
CA SER A 101 2.30 12.27 -9.99
C SER A 101 0.82 11.96 -9.77
N SER A 102 0.51 11.10 -8.79
CA SER A 102 -0.83 10.54 -8.57
C SER A 102 -1.18 10.44 -7.10
N THR A 103 -2.43 10.77 -6.75
CA THR A 103 -3.00 10.57 -5.40
C THR A 103 -3.61 9.17 -5.20
N GLY A 104 -3.53 8.31 -6.21
CA GLY A 104 -4.01 6.93 -6.15
C GLY A 104 -4.64 6.47 -7.47
N GLN A 105 -4.13 5.37 -8.02
CA GLN A 105 -4.66 4.68 -9.20
C GLN A 105 -4.69 3.17 -8.94
N TYR A 106 -5.58 2.46 -9.62
CA TYR A 106 -5.63 1.01 -9.58
C TYR A 106 -4.55 0.41 -10.49
N GLY A 107 -3.74 -0.50 -9.95
CA GLY A 107 -2.68 -1.22 -10.64
C GLY A 107 -2.72 -2.71 -10.33
N LYS A 108 -1.82 -3.46 -10.97
CA LYS A 108 -1.63 -4.91 -10.76
C LYS A 108 -0.27 -5.35 -11.25
N GLY A 109 0.23 -6.47 -10.75
CA GLY A 109 1.52 -7.03 -11.15
C GLY A 109 2.72 -6.24 -10.62
N LYS A 110 3.84 -6.27 -11.34
CA LYS A 110 5.13 -5.76 -10.85
C LYS A 110 5.09 -4.32 -10.34
N MET A 111 5.65 -4.12 -9.15
CA MET A 111 5.74 -2.82 -8.48
C MET A 111 7.07 -2.15 -8.83
N GLN A 112 7.05 -0.84 -9.01
CA GLN A 112 8.26 -0.01 -9.09
C GLN A 112 8.58 0.47 -7.67
N VAL A 113 9.47 -0.23 -6.98
CA VAL A 113 9.89 0.08 -5.60
C VAL A 113 11.40 0.13 -5.41
N ASP A 114 12.16 -0.37 -6.39
CA ASP A 114 13.62 -0.28 -6.42
C ASP A 114 14.06 1.07 -7.03
N MET A 115 15.29 1.49 -6.70
CA MET A 115 15.92 2.72 -7.22
C MET A 115 16.28 2.62 -8.70
#